data_AF-A0A928I5S3-F1
#
_entry.id   AF-A0A928I5S3-F1
#
_cell.length_a   1.000
_cell.length_b   1.000
_cell.length_c   1.000
_cell.angle_alpha   90.00
_cell.angle_beta   90.00
_cell.angle_gamma   90.00
#
_symmetry.space_group_name_H-M   'P 1'
#
loop_
_entity.id
_entity.type
_entity.pdbx_description
1 polymer ?
#
loop_
_entity_poly.entity_id
_entity_poly.type
_entity_poly.pdbx_seq_one_letter_code
_entity_poly.pdbx_strand_id
1 'polypeptide(L)'
;MKLTSEMIKARAAELGIDCIAIGNIERFQNAPPLMSPLSYFPEAKSVIAVAMRIPRGTYRGIEEGTHWHNYTFYSYNKLNSLFRPRLSYELCRYIEDHGWEAVAHYPAVPEGNGVNREPVAEGKLPADIVCSVRLIAAGCGLGEVGFSKVFLTKKFGPRVRLGLIFTDCELDPDPILDTGDICIHCGACTRACPGNAIPPVKDEGARLTVDFGEKKIWYGDVHMGRCTLSHHGMNNECSPFLKKDFPNMAFDVRNTQMSEEEAYMLCYTLANGKWGRKPGNHLLPYNNYILSHTHYMAICGARGCIRACMNALEKANRIENTFKNPFYRKKSWLLPNQPETVSRGVNPYREAYIDEKYGKELREGEYERPEKGFH
;
A
#
# COMPACT_ATOMS: atom_id res chain seq x y z
N MET A 1 30.61 13.74 23.43
CA MET A 1 30.04 14.87 22.68
C MET A 1 28.53 14.71 22.72
N LYS A 2 27.73 15.77 22.94
CA LYS A 2 26.26 15.66 22.91
C LYS A 2 25.82 15.29 21.49
N LEU A 3 25.02 14.25 21.34
CA LEU A 3 24.41 13.89 20.05
C LEU A 3 23.35 14.95 19.69
N THR A 4 23.38 15.49 18.46
CA THR A 4 22.45 16.53 18.00
C THR A 4 21.62 16.07 16.81
N SER A 5 20.53 16.81 16.52
CA SER A 5 19.69 16.59 15.34
C SER A 5 20.49 16.67 14.03
N GLU A 6 21.44 17.60 13.92
CA GLU A 6 22.32 17.76 12.75
C GLU A 6 23.23 16.54 12.57
N MET A 7 23.80 16.01 13.66
CA MET A 7 24.64 14.82 13.60
C MET A 7 23.85 13.60 13.10
N ILE A 8 22.61 13.43 13.56
CA ILE A 8 21.73 12.34 13.10
C ILE A 8 21.37 12.51 11.62
N LYS A 9 21.00 13.73 11.20
CA LYS A 9 20.68 14.03 9.80
C LYS A 9 21.88 13.83 8.87
N ALA A 10 23.07 14.25 9.30
CA ALA A 10 24.32 14.03 8.58
C ALA A 10 24.62 12.54 8.45
N ARG A 11 24.51 11.78 9.55
CA ARG A 11 24.72 10.32 9.52
C ARG A 11 23.72 9.61 8.61
N ALA A 12 22.45 10.01 8.66
CA ALA A 12 21.42 9.45 7.80
C ALA A 12 21.75 9.67 6.31
N ALA A 13 22.24 10.86 5.95
CA ALA A 13 22.68 11.16 4.59
C ALA A 13 23.88 10.30 4.16
N GLU A 14 24.88 10.09 5.03
CA GLU A 14 26.02 9.20 4.77
C GLU A 14 25.59 7.74 4.54
N LEU A 15 24.62 7.26 5.32
CA LEU A 15 24.05 5.92 5.18
C LEU A 15 23.21 5.76 3.89
N GLY A 16 22.84 6.86 3.24
CA GLY A 16 22.02 6.87 2.03
C GLY A 16 20.51 6.89 2.30
N ILE A 17 20.07 7.36 3.47
CA ILE A 17 18.65 7.66 3.74
C ILE A 17 18.24 8.87 2.92
N ASP A 18 17.13 8.75 2.17
CA ASP A 18 16.75 9.74 1.17
C ASP A 18 16.09 11.00 1.75
N CYS A 19 15.29 10.84 2.81
CA CYS A 19 14.73 11.94 3.60
C CYS A 19 14.68 11.54 5.08
N ILE A 20 14.86 12.51 5.96
CA ILE A 20 14.80 12.36 7.41
C ILE A 20 14.18 13.62 8.03
N ALA A 21 13.38 13.44 9.07
CA ALA A 21 12.89 14.53 9.91
C ALA A 21 12.65 14.03 11.34
N ILE A 22 12.68 14.94 12.30
CA ILE A 22 12.63 14.64 13.72
C ILE A 22 11.42 15.33 14.34
N GLY A 23 10.66 14.61 15.17
CA GLY A 23 9.61 15.17 16.01
C GLY A 23 9.92 14.97 17.48
N ASN A 24 9.58 15.94 18.31
CA ASN A 24 9.59 15.82 19.77
C ASN A 24 8.37 15.03 20.25
N ILE A 25 8.47 14.39 21.41
CA ILE A 25 7.44 13.45 21.88
C ILE A 25 6.10 14.13 22.23
N GLU A 26 6.12 15.42 22.61
CA GLU A 26 4.95 16.18 23.01
C GLU A 26 3.90 16.28 21.89
N ARG A 27 4.32 16.21 20.62
CA ARG A 27 3.41 16.16 19.45
C ARG A 27 2.54 14.91 19.42
N PHE A 28 2.92 13.87 20.17
CA PHE A 28 2.26 12.57 20.22
C PHE A 28 1.65 12.27 21.60
N GLN A 29 1.68 13.22 22.55
CA GLN A 29 1.15 13.01 23.91
C GLN A 29 -0.35 12.65 23.92
N ASN A 30 -1.10 13.16 22.95
CA ASN A 30 -2.54 12.90 22.78
C ASN A 30 -2.84 11.80 21.75
N ALA A 31 -1.81 11.11 21.24
CA ALA A 31 -2.03 10.01 20.30
C ALA A 31 -2.83 8.89 20.99
N PRO A 32 -3.77 8.22 20.28
CA PRO A 32 -4.44 7.05 20.83
C PRO A 32 -3.42 6.02 21.33
N PRO A 33 -3.66 5.32 22.46
CA PRO A 33 -2.69 4.38 23.02
C PRO A 33 -2.16 3.37 22.00
N LEU A 34 -3.05 2.77 21.19
CA LEU A 34 -2.66 1.80 20.15
C LEU A 34 -1.90 2.41 18.95
N MET A 35 -1.67 3.72 18.95
CA MET A 35 -0.93 4.44 17.90
C MET A 35 0.18 5.33 18.46
N SER A 36 0.39 5.35 19.77
CA SER A 36 1.36 6.23 20.43
C SER A 36 2.76 5.63 20.40
N PRO A 37 3.80 6.41 20.06
CA PRO A 37 5.19 5.99 20.27
C PRO A 37 5.48 5.59 21.72
N LEU A 38 4.81 6.22 22.69
CA LEU A 38 4.99 5.95 24.13
C LEU A 38 4.47 4.57 24.54
N SER A 39 3.59 3.95 23.76
CA SER A 39 3.18 2.55 23.98
C SER A 39 4.22 1.55 23.50
N TYR A 40 5.15 1.98 22.64
CA TYR A 40 6.26 1.17 22.15
C TYR A 40 7.54 1.41 22.97
N PHE A 41 7.82 2.67 23.32
CA PHE A 41 8.97 3.09 24.12
C PHE A 41 8.57 4.26 25.05
N PRO A 42 8.21 3.97 26.33
CA PRO A 42 7.67 4.97 27.26
C PRO A 42 8.61 6.15 27.58
N GLU A 43 9.91 5.93 27.53
CA GLU A 43 10.95 6.92 27.84
C GLU A 43 11.36 7.76 26.62
N ALA A 44 10.77 7.48 25.44
CA ALA A 44 11.10 8.20 24.22
C ALA A 44 10.88 9.71 24.37
N LYS A 45 11.88 10.49 24.00
CA LYS A 45 11.83 11.96 23.95
C LYS A 45 11.75 12.48 22.53
N SER A 46 12.19 11.68 21.56
CA SER A 46 12.18 12.06 20.15
C SER A 46 11.82 10.89 19.24
N VAL A 47 11.22 11.25 18.12
CA VAL A 47 10.81 10.35 17.06
C VAL A 47 11.49 10.78 15.76
N ILE A 48 12.19 9.86 15.13
CA ILE A 48 12.90 10.10 13.87
C ILE A 48 12.14 9.38 12.76
N ALA A 49 11.62 10.14 11.81
CA ALA A 49 10.97 9.59 10.62
C ALA A 49 11.95 9.60 9.45
N VAL A 50 12.09 8.45 8.78
CA VAL A 50 12.95 8.30 7.59
C VAL A 50 12.12 7.88 6.39
N ALA A 51 12.54 8.28 5.19
CA ALA A 51 11.98 7.81 3.94
C ALA A 51 13.05 7.30 2.97
N MET A 52 12.71 6.24 2.24
CA MET A 52 13.46 5.74 1.09
C MET A 52 12.64 5.90 -0.19
N ARG A 53 13.29 6.37 -1.25
CA ARG A 53 12.63 6.68 -2.52
C ARG A 53 12.25 5.41 -3.27
N ILE A 54 11.11 5.48 -3.95
CA ILE A 54 10.72 4.52 -4.98
C ILE A 54 11.33 5.00 -6.32
N PRO A 55 12.18 4.19 -6.98
CA PRO A 55 12.70 4.54 -8.29
C PRO A 55 11.55 4.64 -9.31
N ARG A 56 11.44 5.75 -10.05
CA ARG A 56 10.34 5.96 -11.01
C ARG A 56 10.26 4.87 -12.09
N GLY A 57 11.40 4.24 -12.40
CA GLY A 57 11.52 3.19 -13.42
C GLY A 57 10.80 1.88 -13.08
N THR A 58 10.54 1.58 -11.80
CA THR A 58 9.88 0.32 -11.40
C THR A 58 8.45 0.19 -11.92
N TYR A 59 7.82 1.31 -12.26
CA TYR A 59 6.47 1.35 -12.84
C TYR A 59 6.42 1.09 -14.34
N ARG A 60 7.56 1.05 -15.05
CA ARG A 60 7.59 0.94 -16.51
C ARG A 60 6.97 -0.36 -16.99
N GLY A 61 7.30 -1.48 -16.35
CA GLY A 61 6.72 -2.77 -16.71
C GLY A 61 5.21 -2.83 -16.55
N ILE A 62 4.65 -2.19 -15.53
CA ILE A 62 3.19 -2.07 -15.34
C ILE A 62 2.60 -1.17 -16.42
N GLU A 63 3.24 -0.05 -16.74
CA GLU A 63 2.74 0.88 -17.78
C GLU A 63 2.81 0.31 -19.19
N GLU A 64 3.80 -0.52 -19.47
CA GLU A 64 3.89 -1.25 -20.74
C GLU A 64 2.97 -2.47 -20.78
N GLY A 65 2.45 -2.92 -19.64
CA GLY A 65 1.63 -4.12 -19.55
C GLY A 65 2.45 -5.41 -19.69
N THR A 66 3.73 -5.38 -19.31
CA THR A 66 4.70 -6.46 -19.57
C THR A 66 5.33 -7.04 -18.32
N HIS A 67 5.51 -6.27 -17.24
CA HIS A 67 6.33 -6.72 -16.09
C HIS A 67 5.89 -6.10 -14.76
N TRP A 68 5.14 -6.85 -13.94
CA TRP A 68 4.51 -6.33 -12.71
C TRP A 68 5.38 -6.43 -11.47
N HIS A 69 6.12 -7.53 -11.31
CA HIS A 69 6.72 -7.89 -10.03
C HIS A 69 7.75 -6.87 -9.55
N ASN A 70 8.40 -6.11 -10.45
CA ASN A 70 9.31 -5.04 -10.07
C ASN A 70 8.72 -4.05 -9.07
N TYR A 71 7.43 -3.72 -9.17
CA TYR A 71 6.78 -2.84 -8.20
C TYR A 71 6.70 -3.53 -6.82
N THR A 72 6.23 -4.77 -6.77
CA THR A 72 6.12 -5.50 -5.50
C THR A 72 7.50 -5.72 -4.85
N PHE A 73 8.52 -6.14 -5.61
CA PHE A 73 9.85 -6.37 -5.05
C PHE A 73 10.54 -5.05 -4.67
N TYR A 74 10.75 -4.13 -5.61
CA TYR A 74 11.65 -2.99 -5.41
C TYR A 74 10.97 -1.71 -4.91
N SER A 75 9.64 -1.62 -4.95
CA SER A 75 8.89 -0.41 -4.55
C SER A 75 7.93 -0.63 -3.38
N TYR A 76 7.75 -1.88 -2.97
CA TYR A 76 6.87 -2.25 -1.87
C TYR A 76 7.59 -3.14 -0.86
N ASN A 77 7.69 -4.44 -1.12
CA ASN A 77 8.15 -5.43 -0.16
C ASN A 77 9.62 -5.22 0.25
N LYS A 78 10.60 -5.39 -0.66
CA LYS A 78 12.02 -5.31 -0.27
C LYS A 78 12.43 -3.91 0.16
N LEU A 79 11.74 -2.87 -0.34
CA LEU A 79 11.92 -1.52 0.16
C LEU A 79 11.46 -1.40 1.63
N ASN A 80 10.38 -2.07 2.02
CA ASN A 80 9.88 -2.11 3.39
C ASN A 80 10.56 -3.15 4.29
N SER A 81 11.10 -4.24 3.76
CA SER A 81 11.58 -5.39 4.53
C SER A 81 13.10 -5.58 4.52
N LEU A 82 13.82 -4.91 3.61
CA LEU A 82 15.26 -5.10 3.47
C LEU A 82 16.02 -3.77 3.33
N PHE A 83 15.75 -3.00 2.27
CA PHE A 83 16.57 -1.83 1.92
C PHE A 83 16.47 -0.73 2.97
N ARG A 84 15.25 -0.29 3.33
CA ARG A 84 15.07 0.72 4.39
C ARG A 84 15.43 0.17 5.78
N PRO A 85 14.94 -0.99 6.25
CA PRO A 85 15.24 -1.48 7.59
C PRO A 85 16.73 -1.61 7.89
N ARG A 86 17.54 -2.04 6.91
CA ARG A 86 19.00 -2.07 7.06
C ARG A 86 19.56 -0.69 7.45
N LEU A 87 19.10 0.38 6.81
CA LEU A 87 19.59 1.73 7.09
C LEU A 87 19.04 2.28 8.40
N SER A 88 17.78 1.98 8.73
CA SER A 88 17.21 2.32 10.04
C SER A 88 17.97 1.65 11.18
N TYR A 89 18.34 0.38 11.01
CA TYR A 89 19.16 -0.36 11.97
C TYR A 89 20.54 0.27 12.17
N GLU A 90 21.23 0.64 11.09
CA GLU A 90 22.54 1.32 11.20
C GLU A 90 22.42 2.70 11.87
N LEU A 91 21.30 3.40 11.69
CA LEU A 91 21.08 4.67 12.39
C LEU A 91 20.78 4.47 13.89
N CYS A 92 20.05 3.41 14.26
CA CYS A 92 19.88 3.02 15.66
C CYS A 92 21.23 2.75 16.33
N ARG A 93 22.09 1.94 15.69
CA ARG A 93 23.44 1.64 16.20
C ARG A 93 24.27 2.90 16.40
N TYR A 94 24.20 3.85 15.47
CA TYR A 94 24.88 5.13 15.63
C TYR A 94 24.40 5.92 16.86
N ILE A 95 23.09 5.89 17.14
CA ILE A 95 22.52 6.53 18.34
C ILE A 95 22.99 5.81 19.61
N GLU A 96 23.01 4.47 19.60
CA GLU A 96 23.49 3.62 20.70
C GLU A 96 24.99 3.78 20.96
N ASP A 97 25.82 3.96 19.93
CA ASP A 97 27.26 4.27 20.04
C ASP A 97 27.50 5.63 20.73
N HIS A 98 26.48 6.50 20.80
CA HIS A 98 26.49 7.75 21.56
C HIS A 98 25.85 7.64 22.95
N GLY A 99 25.45 6.44 23.37
CA GLY A 99 24.95 6.16 24.72
C GLY A 99 23.44 6.39 24.92
N TRP A 100 22.64 6.39 23.85
CA TRP A 100 21.19 6.54 23.90
C TRP A 100 20.48 5.29 23.36
N GLU A 101 19.29 4.98 23.85
CA GLU A 101 18.50 3.86 23.32
C GLU A 101 17.77 4.28 22.04
N ALA A 102 17.75 3.40 21.04
CA ALA A 102 17.10 3.67 19.77
C ALA A 102 16.37 2.45 19.22
N VAL A 103 15.06 2.56 19.07
CA VAL A 103 14.19 1.46 18.68
C VAL A 103 13.62 1.68 17.29
N ALA A 104 14.04 0.85 16.33
CA ALA A 104 13.51 0.87 14.97
C ALA A 104 12.10 0.25 14.93
N HIS A 105 11.12 1.01 14.46
CA HIS A 105 9.75 0.55 14.24
C HIS A 105 9.63 -0.15 12.88
N TYR A 106 9.08 -1.36 12.87
CA TYR A 106 8.68 -2.04 11.63
C TYR A 106 7.26 -1.63 11.22
N PRO A 107 7.06 -1.00 10.03
CA PRO A 107 5.73 -0.60 9.59
C PRO A 107 4.86 -1.81 9.25
N ALA A 108 3.73 -1.95 9.93
CA ALA A 108 2.65 -2.88 9.59
C ALA A 108 1.29 -2.15 9.52
N VAL A 109 0.18 -2.87 9.72
CA VAL A 109 -1.20 -2.34 9.62
C VAL A 109 -1.74 -2.04 11.02
N PRO A 110 -1.80 -0.77 11.46
CA PRO A 110 -2.29 -0.41 12.80
C PRO A 110 -3.74 -0.83 13.07
N GLU A 111 -4.55 -0.92 12.02
CA GLU A 111 -5.95 -1.34 12.09
C GLU A 111 -6.10 -2.81 12.56
N GLY A 112 -5.03 -3.60 12.58
CA GLY A 112 -5.00 -4.97 13.11
C GLY A 112 -4.55 -5.09 14.58
N ASN A 113 -4.26 -3.98 15.27
CA ASN A 113 -3.82 -4.01 16.67
C ASN A 113 -4.93 -4.57 17.58
N GLY A 114 -4.57 -5.48 18.49
CA GLY A 114 -5.46 -5.98 19.54
C GLY A 114 -6.54 -6.98 19.10
N VAL A 115 -6.51 -7.49 17.87
CA VAL A 115 -7.55 -8.41 17.36
C VAL A 115 -7.36 -9.86 17.84
N ASN A 116 -6.12 -10.32 18.02
CA ASN A 116 -5.81 -11.74 18.27
C ASN A 116 -4.78 -11.99 19.39
N ARG A 117 -4.46 -10.98 20.20
CA ARG A 117 -3.40 -11.09 21.21
C ARG A 117 -3.80 -10.39 22.49
N GLU A 118 -3.95 -11.17 23.55
CA GLU A 118 -4.24 -10.66 24.88
C GLU A 118 -3.03 -9.87 25.45
N PRO A 119 -3.28 -8.92 26.36
CA PRO A 119 -2.22 -8.33 27.17
C PRO A 119 -1.44 -9.40 27.94
N VAL A 120 -0.14 -9.17 28.12
CA VAL A 120 0.72 -10.07 28.90
C VAL A 120 0.51 -9.98 30.41
N ALA A 121 -0.22 -8.96 30.87
CA ALA A 121 -0.58 -8.73 32.27
C ALA A 121 -1.79 -7.79 32.36
N GLU A 122 -2.48 -7.81 33.49
CA GLU A 122 -3.59 -6.89 33.79
C GLU A 122 -3.15 -5.42 33.69
N GLY A 123 -4.01 -4.58 33.13
CA GLY A 123 -3.74 -3.14 32.94
C GLY A 123 -2.76 -2.80 31.82
N LYS A 124 -2.21 -3.79 31.10
CA LYS A 124 -1.37 -3.55 29.92
C LYS A 124 -2.17 -3.54 28.62
N LEU A 125 -1.59 -2.92 27.60
CA LEU A 125 -2.11 -2.95 26.24
C LEU A 125 -1.89 -4.34 25.59
N PRO A 126 -2.66 -4.69 24.54
CA PRO A 126 -2.44 -5.89 23.73
C PRO A 126 -1.00 -6.00 23.21
N ALA A 127 -0.50 -7.22 23.03
CA ALA A 127 0.82 -7.44 22.44
C ALA A 127 0.86 -7.09 20.94
N ASP A 128 2.06 -6.76 20.44
CA ASP A 128 2.35 -6.45 19.01
C ASP A 128 1.63 -5.18 18.49
N ILE A 129 1.75 -4.07 19.22
CA ILE A 129 1.21 -2.77 18.82
C ILE A 129 2.04 -2.16 17.70
N VAL A 130 1.37 -1.74 16.63
CA VAL A 130 1.99 -1.07 15.49
C VAL A 130 1.43 0.34 15.33
N CYS A 131 2.31 1.33 15.38
CA CYS A 131 1.92 2.73 15.19
C CYS A 131 1.68 3.10 13.71
N SER A 132 0.90 4.17 13.48
CA SER A 132 0.67 4.71 12.14
C SER A 132 1.88 5.46 11.61
N VAL A 133 2.71 4.76 10.82
CA VAL A 133 3.94 5.31 10.23
C VAL A 133 3.74 6.62 9.47
N ARG A 134 2.59 6.77 8.77
CA ARG A 134 2.32 7.97 7.95
C ARG A 134 1.97 9.18 8.81
N LEU A 135 1.16 8.98 9.86
CA LEU A 135 0.76 10.05 10.75
C LEU A 135 1.94 10.51 11.61
N ILE A 136 2.70 9.57 12.16
CA ILE A 136 3.90 9.91 12.93
C ILE A 136 4.91 10.65 12.06
N ALA A 137 5.15 10.19 10.81
CA ALA A 137 6.05 10.89 9.90
C ALA A 137 5.59 12.33 9.57
N ALA A 138 4.27 12.57 9.52
CA ALA A 138 3.74 13.93 9.35
C ALA A 138 4.01 14.78 10.60
N GLY A 139 3.76 14.23 11.80
CA GLY A 139 4.08 14.90 13.07
C GLY A 139 5.59 15.15 13.27
N CYS A 140 6.46 14.38 12.62
CA CYS A 140 7.90 14.64 12.59
C CYS A 140 8.30 15.74 11.58
N GLY A 141 7.39 16.27 10.76
CA GLY A 141 7.73 17.24 9.72
C GLY A 141 8.38 16.66 8.47
N LEU A 142 8.37 15.32 8.28
CA LEU A 142 9.00 14.68 7.12
C LEU A 142 8.32 15.04 5.79
N GLY A 143 7.04 15.37 5.85
CA GLY A 143 6.20 15.58 4.68
C GLY A 143 4.73 15.68 5.04
N GLU A 144 3.88 15.47 4.04
CA GLU A 144 2.44 15.64 4.13
C GLU A 144 1.71 14.32 3.85
N VAL A 145 0.63 14.03 4.57
CA VAL A 145 -0.30 12.97 4.18
C VAL A 145 -1.16 13.50 3.03
N GLY A 146 -0.85 13.09 1.80
CA GLY A 146 -1.64 13.52 0.64
C GLY A 146 -3.07 13.00 0.72
N PHE A 147 -3.98 13.67 -0.01
CA PHE A 147 -5.42 13.37 0.03
C PHE A 147 -5.80 11.89 -0.14
N SER A 148 -5.00 11.09 -0.86
CA SER A 148 -5.22 9.64 -1.01
C SER A 148 -4.65 8.77 0.12
N LYS A 149 -4.41 9.30 1.32
CA LYS A 149 -3.73 8.63 2.46
C LYS A 149 -2.28 8.19 2.14
N VAL A 150 -1.71 8.59 0.99
CA VAL A 150 -0.30 8.29 0.61
C VAL A 150 0.57 9.47 0.99
N PHE A 151 1.69 9.18 1.66
CA PHE A 151 2.63 10.17 2.16
C PHE A 151 3.39 10.85 1.02
N LEU A 152 3.57 12.16 1.11
CA LEU A 152 4.25 13.01 0.13
C LEU A 152 5.46 13.67 0.78
N THR A 153 6.59 13.67 0.08
CA THR A 153 7.78 14.46 0.46
C THR A 153 8.00 15.57 -0.57
N LYS A 154 8.58 16.71 -0.17
CA LYS A 154 8.93 17.81 -1.11
C LYS A 154 9.87 17.30 -2.21
N LYS A 155 10.79 16.41 -1.86
CA LYS A 155 11.77 15.87 -2.82
C LYS A 155 11.17 14.86 -3.79
N PHE A 156 10.45 13.84 -3.32
CA PHE A 156 10.05 12.70 -4.16
C PHE A 156 8.55 12.59 -4.42
N GLY A 157 7.73 13.48 -3.85
CA GLY A 157 6.28 13.36 -3.86
C GLY A 157 5.84 12.03 -3.23
N PRO A 158 4.92 11.28 -3.85
CA PRO A 158 4.39 10.03 -3.31
C PRO A 158 5.34 8.83 -3.47
N ARG A 159 6.52 9.02 -4.06
CA ARG A 159 7.47 7.94 -4.35
C ARG A 159 8.36 7.64 -3.15
N VAL A 160 7.77 7.30 -2.02
CA VAL A 160 8.51 6.99 -0.79
C VAL A 160 7.93 5.82 -0.01
N ARG A 161 8.79 5.17 0.79
CA ARG A 161 8.40 4.28 1.89
C ARG A 161 9.03 4.79 3.17
N LEU A 162 8.28 4.72 4.25
CA LEU A 162 8.60 5.35 5.53
C LEU A 162 9.12 4.32 6.53
N GLY A 163 9.88 4.76 7.52
CA GLY A 163 10.22 4.03 8.73
C GLY A 163 10.34 5.01 9.90
N LEU A 164 10.25 4.51 11.12
CA LEU A 164 10.41 5.32 12.33
C LEU A 164 11.50 4.73 13.21
N ILE A 165 12.14 5.60 13.99
CA ILE A 165 13.01 5.25 15.11
C ILE A 165 12.53 6.07 16.31
N PHE A 166 12.38 5.43 17.46
CA PHE A 166 12.06 6.08 18.72
C PHE A 166 13.31 6.11 19.59
N THR A 167 13.60 7.21 20.27
CA THR A 167 14.79 7.33 21.11
C THR A 167 14.52 8.18 22.36
N ASP A 168 15.20 7.85 23.44
CA ASP A 168 15.25 8.63 24.68
C ASP A 168 16.20 9.85 24.58
N CYS A 169 16.92 9.97 23.46
CA CYS A 169 17.70 11.15 23.12
C CYS A 169 16.79 12.35 22.83
N GLU A 170 17.06 13.48 23.47
CA GLU A 170 16.33 14.73 23.22
C GLU A 170 16.92 15.48 22.02
N LEU A 171 16.12 15.62 20.97
CA LEU A 171 16.53 16.15 19.68
C LEU A 171 15.61 17.31 19.26
N ASP A 172 16.19 18.33 18.62
CA ASP A 172 15.44 19.47 18.10
C ASP A 172 14.50 19.03 16.96
N PRO A 173 13.20 19.36 17.04
CA PRO A 173 12.21 18.90 16.08
C PRO A 173 12.19 19.76 14.80
N ASP A 174 11.84 19.13 13.67
CA ASP A 174 11.51 19.78 12.41
C ASP A 174 10.06 20.30 12.41
N PRO A 175 9.74 21.41 11.73
CA PRO A 175 8.37 21.95 11.68
C PRO A 175 7.42 21.03 10.91
N ILE A 176 6.18 20.88 11.41
CA ILE A 176 5.11 20.16 10.72
C ILE A 176 4.64 20.95 9.49
N LEU A 177 4.48 20.26 8.34
CA LEU A 177 3.95 20.85 7.11
C LEU A 177 2.43 21.06 7.18
N ASP A 178 1.94 22.09 6.51
CA ASP A 178 0.51 22.31 6.33
C ASP A 178 -0.11 21.34 5.33
N THR A 179 -1.38 21.03 5.53
CA THR A 179 -2.15 20.35 4.47
C THR A 179 -2.26 21.30 3.28
N GLY A 180 -1.79 20.86 2.12
CA GLY A 180 -1.68 21.69 0.93
C GLY A 180 -0.27 22.20 0.62
N ASP A 181 0.73 21.94 1.46
CA ASP A 181 2.14 22.33 1.19
C ASP A 181 2.75 21.55 0.03
N ILE A 182 2.33 20.30 -0.19
CA ILE A 182 2.75 19.45 -1.30
C ILE A 182 1.53 19.02 -2.11
N CYS A 183 0.46 18.55 -1.45
CA CYS A 183 -0.76 18.11 -2.12
C CYS A 183 -1.51 19.31 -2.72
N ILE A 184 -1.63 19.35 -4.04
CA ILE A 184 -2.40 20.41 -4.72
C ILE A 184 -3.91 20.13 -4.79
N HIS A 185 -4.40 19.13 -4.06
CA HIS A 185 -5.83 18.78 -3.99
C HIS A 185 -6.51 18.61 -5.38
N CYS A 186 -5.74 18.21 -6.41
CA CYS A 186 -6.22 18.20 -7.79
C CYS A 186 -7.15 17.01 -8.13
N GLY A 187 -7.30 16.04 -7.23
CA GLY A 187 -8.11 14.83 -7.43
C GLY A 187 -7.58 13.86 -8.50
N ALA A 188 -6.32 14.00 -8.95
CA ALA A 188 -5.73 13.07 -9.93
C ALA A 188 -5.70 11.63 -9.40
N CYS A 189 -5.43 11.46 -8.11
CA CYS A 189 -5.46 10.17 -7.43
C CYS A 189 -6.87 9.55 -7.40
N THR A 190 -7.90 10.35 -7.11
CA THR A 190 -9.32 9.98 -7.16
C THR A 190 -9.72 9.48 -8.54
N ARG A 191 -9.53 10.30 -9.58
CA ARG A 191 -9.95 9.98 -10.95
C ARG A 191 -9.27 8.74 -11.53
N ALA A 192 -8.02 8.48 -11.14
CA ALA A 192 -7.23 7.37 -11.66
C ALA A 192 -7.30 6.10 -10.80
N CYS A 193 -8.03 6.10 -9.68
CA CYS A 193 -8.17 4.93 -8.82
C CYS A 193 -9.04 3.86 -9.51
N PRO A 194 -8.51 2.64 -9.78
CA PRO A 194 -9.30 1.60 -10.43
C PRO A 194 -10.40 1.04 -9.52
N GLY A 195 -10.24 1.16 -8.20
CA GLY A 195 -11.24 0.70 -7.24
C GLY A 195 -12.25 1.76 -6.82
N ASN A 196 -12.18 2.99 -7.34
CA ASN A 196 -13.00 4.11 -6.84
C ASN A 196 -12.95 4.23 -5.30
N ALA A 197 -11.77 4.02 -4.74
CA ALA A 197 -11.56 3.90 -3.29
C ALA A 197 -11.26 5.25 -2.63
N ILE A 198 -10.77 6.22 -3.38
CA ILE A 198 -10.43 7.54 -2.86
C ILE A 198 -11.65 8.44 -3.13
N PRO A 199 -12.19 9.15 -2.12
CA PRO A 199 -13.37 9.98 -2.29
C PRO A 199 -13.12 11.19 -3.21
N PRO A 200 -14.16 11.92 -3.63
CA PRO A 200 -13.99 13.22 -4.27
C PRO A 200 -13.34 14.24 -3.33
N VAL A 201 -12.38 15.03 -3.80
CA VAL A 201 -11.70 16.06 -2.98
C VAL A 201 -12.66 17.12 -2.41
N LYS A 202 -13.72 17.41 -3.17
CA LYS A 202 -14.77 18.37 -2.80
C LYS A 202 -15.72 17.85 -1.72
N ASP A 203 -15.66 16.55 -1.41
CA ASP A 203 -16.48 15.95 -0.36
C ASP A 203 -15.81 16.19 1.00
N GLU A 204 -16.27 17.22 1.70
CA GLU A 204 -15.71 17.59 3.00
C GLU A 204 -16.10 16.61 4.11
N GLY A 205 -17.22 15.89 3.93
CA GLY A 205 -17.68 14.85 4.86
C GLY A 205 -16.81 13.59 4.83
N ALA A 206 -16.05 13.40 3.75
CA ALA A 206 -15.09 12.31 3.59
C ALA A 206 -13.65 12.72 3.96
N ARG A 207 -13.47 13.60 4.94
CA ARG A 207 -12.15 14.02 5.44
C ARG A 207 -11.90 13.50 6.85
N LEU A 208 -10.71 12.96 7.07
CA LEU A 208 -10.19 12.62 8.38
C LEU A 208 -9.19 13.69 8.83
N THR A 209 -9.26 14.08 10.10
CA THR A 209 -8.40 15.13 10.69
C THR A 209 -7.56 14.54 11.81
N VAL A 210 -6.30 14.98 11.90
CA VAL A 210 -5.37 14.64 12.99
C VAL A 210 -4.81 15.93 13.57
N ASP A 211 -4.80 16.03 14.90
CA ASP A 211 -4.32 17.19 15.65
C ASP A 211 -3.03 16.84 16.40
N PHE A 212 -1.92 17.50 16.06
CA PHE A 212 -0.64 17.37 16.75
C PHE A 212 -0.45 18.45 17.84
N GLY A 213 -1.50 19.17 18.21
CA GLY A 213 -1.49 20.28 19.17
C GLY A 213 -1.09 21.60 18.51
N GLU A 214 0.07 21.64 17.85
CA GLU A 214 0.55 22.84 17.15
C GLU A 214 0.00 22.98 15.73
N LYS A 215 -0.44 21.87 15.12
CA LYS A 215 -0.96 21.85 13.76
C LYS A 215 -1.98 20.73 13.56
N LYS A 216 -3.04 21.06 12.82
CA LYS A 216 -4.04 20.11 12.35
C LYS A 216 -3.80 19.79 10.89
N ILE A 217 -3.78 18.51 10.55
CA ILE A 217 -3.71 18.04 9.16
C ILE A 217 -4.97 17.26 8.80
N TRP A 218 -5.28 17.17 7.51
CA TRP A 218 -6.41 16.37 7.04
C TRP A 218 -6.09 15.64 5.73
N TYR A 219 -6.82 14.55 5.49
CA TYR A 219 -6.73 13.76 4.27
C TYR A 219 -8.07 13.07 3.97
N GLY A 220 -8.22 12.47 2.78
CA GLY A 220 -9.46 11.80 2.40
C GLY A 220 -9.64 10.46 3.10
N ASP A 221 -10.87 10.18 3.50
CA ASP A 221 -11.29 8.88 4.05
C ASP A 221 -11.37 7.84 2.93
N VAL A 222 -10.30 7.06 2.79
CA VAL A 222 -10.17 6.06 1.71
C VAL A 222 -11.00 4.84 2.07
N HIS A 223 -11.87 4.41 1.14
CA HIS A 223 -12.60 3.16 1.26
C HIS A 223 -11.65 1.96 1.18
N MET A 224 -11.22 1.48 2.34
CA MET A 224 -10.12 0.52 2.44
C MET A 224 -10.43 -0.83 1.78
N GLY A 225 -11.65 -1.37 1.87
CA GLY A 225 -11.97 -2.63 1.16
C GLY A 225 -11.80 -2.57 -0.36
N ARG A 226 -12.30 -1.50 -1.02
CA ARG A 226 -12.08 -1.29 -2.47
C ARG A 226 -10.60 -1.11 -2.82
N CYS A 227 -9.86 -0.41 -1.95
CA CYS A 227 -8.42 -0.24 -2.07
C CYS A 227 -7.72 -1.60 -2.01
N THR A 228 -8.01 -2.41 -1.00
CA THR A 228 -7.43 -3.74 -0.73
C THR A 228 -7.75 -4.72 -1.85
N LEU A 229 -9.01 -4.80 -2.29
CA LEU A 229 -9.41 -5.61 -3.45
C LEU A 229 -8.58 -5.25 -4.70
N SER A 230 -8.50 -3.96 -5.01
CA SER A 230 -7.72 -3.52 -6.17
C SER A 230 -6.23 -3.79 -5.99
N HIS A 231 -5.68 -3.45 -4.81
CA HIS A 231 -4.27 -3.56 -4.49
C HIS A 231 -3.77 -5.00 -4.62
N HIS A 232 -4.53 -5.96 -4.11
CA HIS A 232 -4.18 -7.37 -4.12
C HIS A 232 -4.65 -8.13 -5.37
N GLY A 233 -5.18 -7.42 -6.36
CA GLY A 233 -5.43 -7.95 -7.69
C GLY A 233 -6.81 -8.58 -7.90
N MET A 234 -7.76 -8.33 -7.00
CA MET A 234 -9.17 -8.73 -7.12
C MET A 234 -10.01 -7.76 -7.98
N ASN A 235 -9.35 -6.91 -8.77
CA ASN A 235 -10.00 -5.95 -9.67
C ASN A 235 -9.54 -6.20 -11.11
N ASN A 236 -10.46 -6.69 -11.95
CA ASN A 236 -10.19 -7.01 -13.34
C ASN A 236 -9.71 -5.81 -14.15
N GLU A 237 -10.07 -4.57 -13.81
CA GLU A 237 -9.64 -3.38 -14.56
C GLU A 237 -8.12 -3.17 -14.52
N CYS A 238 -7.45 -3.66 -13.47
CA CYS A 238 -6.00 -3.47 -13.28
C CYS A 238 -5.20 -4.76 -13.06
N SER A 239 -5.86 -5.92 -12.98
CA SER A 239 -5.23 -7.22 -12.76
C SER A 239 -5.35 -8.09 -14.02
N PRO A 240 -4.33 -8.13 -14.89
CA PRO A 240 -4.34 -9.04 -16.04
C PRO A 240 -4.30 -10.51 -15.60
N PHE A 241 -3.84 -10.79 -14.38
CA PHE A 241 -3.74 -12.13 -13.82
C PHE A 241 -5.11 -12.66 -13.43
N LEU A 242 -5.90 -11.87 -12.70
CA LEU A 242 -7.30 -12.22 -12.42
C LEU A 242 -8.09 -12.34 -13.71
N LYS A 243 -7.92 -11.40 -14.64
CA LYS A 243 -8.62 -11.43 -15.92
C LYS A 243 -8.29 -12.69 -16.72
N LYS A 244 -7.03 -13.12 -16.73
CA LYS A 244 -6.61 -14.37 -17.39
C LYS A 244 -7.19 -15.61 -16.71
N ASP A 245 -7.10 -15.66 -15.38
CA ASP A 245 -7.41 -16.87 -14.61
C ASP A 245 -8.91 -17.03 -14.32
N PHE A 246 -9.65 -15.92 -14.30
CA PHE A 246 -11.08 -15.81 -14.08
C PHE A 246 -11.72 -14.79 -15.05
N PRO A 247 -11.71 -15.08 -16.38
CA PRO A 247 -12.12 -14.13 -17.42
C PRO A 247 -13.56 -13.64 -17.32
N ASN A 248 -14.41 -14.42 -16.64
CA ASN A 248 -15.83 -14.16 -16.48
C ASN A 248 -16.18 -13.55 -15.10
N MET A 249 -15.21 -13.35 -14.22
CA MET A 249 -15.42 -12.76 -12.89
C MET A 249 -15.44 -11.22 -12.97
N ALA A 250 -16.50 -10.64 -13.53
CA ALA A 250 -16.68 -9.19 -13.58
C ALA A 250 -17.09 -8.61 -12.22
N PHE A 251 -16.20 -8.68 -11.23
CA PHE A 251 -16.49 -8.24 -9.87
C PHE A 251 -16.53 -6.71 -9.79
N ASP A 252 -17.62 -6.15 -9.25
CA ASP A 252 -17.82 -4.71 -9.12
C ASP A 252 -17.09 -4.13 -7.89
N VAL A 253 -15.77 -4.03 -8.02
CA VAL A 253 -14.91 -3.44 -6.99
C VAL A 253 -15.21 -1.94 -6.78
N ARG A 254 -15.80 -1.25 -7.75
CA ARG A 254 -15.97 0.21 -7.69
C ARG A 254 -17.14 0.63 -6.80
N ASN A 255 -18.13 -0.24 -6.63
CA ASN A 255 -19.36 0.04 -5.88
C ASN A 255 -19.55 -0.84 -4.64
N THR A 256 -18.75 -1.89 -4.46
CA THR A 256 -18.80 -2.73 -3.25
C THR A 256 -18.61 -1.94 -1.96
N GLN A 257 -19.21 -2.42 -0.88
CA GLN A 257 -19.08 -1.89 0.49
C GLN A 257 -18.28 -2.83 1.41
N MET A 258 -17.57 -3.80 0.84
CA MET A 258 -16.72 -4.71 1.61
C MET A 258 -15.77 -3.94 2.53
N SER A 259 -15.61 -4.43 3.74
CA SER A 259 -14.58 -4.00 4.67
C SER A 259 -13.18 -4.33 4.15
N GLU A 260 -12.17 -3.74 4.77
CA GLU A 260 -10.77 -4.09 4.49
C GLU A 260 -10.47 -5.57 4.80
N GLU A 261 -11.01 -6.08 5.91
CA GLU A 261 -10.76 -7.46 6.34
C GLU A 261 -11.40 -8.49 5.39
N GLU A 262 -12.66 -8.29 4.98
CA GLU A 262 -13.29 -9.15 3.97
C GLU A 262 -12.51 -9.17 2.66
N ALA A 263 -11.98 -8.01 2.26
CA ALA A 263 -11.14 -7.90 1.07
C ALA A 263 -9.82 -8.68 1.23
N TYR A 264 -9.15 -8.61 2.39
CA TYR A 264 -7.96 -9.41 2.69
C TYR A 264 -8.27 -10.90 2.65
N MET A 265 -9.30 -11.35 3.36
CA MET A 265 -9.73 -12.75 3.39
C MET A 265 -9.95 -13.28 1.98
N LEU A 266 -10.72 -12.56 1.14
CA LEU A 266 -10.97 -12.97 -0.24
C LEU A 266 -9.70 -13.04 -1.08
N CYS A 267 -8.88 -11.98 -1.05
CA CYS A 267 -7.68 -11.88 -1.89
C CYS A 267 -6.65 -12.96 -1.54
N TYR A 268 -6.36 -13.14 -0.24
CA TYR A 268 -5.34 -14.09 0.22
C TYR A 268 -5.84 -15.54 0.10
N THR A 269 -7.14 -15.79 0.26
CA THR A 269 -7.73 -17.11 -0.01
C THR A 269 -7.58 -17.48 -1.47
N LEU A 270 -7.94 -16.61 -2.41
CA LEU A 270 -7.81 -16.89 -3.84
C LEU A 270 -6.35 -16.98 -4.30
N ALA A 271 -5.44 -16.19 -3.73
CA ALA A 271 -4.01 -16.26 -4.06
C ALA A 271 -3.34 -17.56 -3.59
N ASN A 272 -3.78 -18.15 -2.47
CA ASN A 272 -3.25 -19.42 -1.97
C ASN A 272 -4.05 -20.65 -2.43
N GLY A 273 -5.29 -20.44 -2.84
CA GLY A 273 -6.21 -21.51 -3.20
C GLY A 273 -5.68 -22.39 -4.32
N LYS A 274 -5.99 -23.69 -4.21
CA LYS A 274 -5.63 -24.71 -5.18
C LYS A 274 -6.85 -25.33 -5.83
N TRP A 275 -6.73 -25.74 -7.10
CA TRP A 275 -7.77 -26.45 -7.84
C TRP A 275 -7.17 -27.53 -8.72
N GLY A 276 -7.45 -28.79 -8.38
CA GLY A 276 -6.79 -29.96 -8.99
C GLY A 276 -7.11 -30.20 -10.47
N ARG A 277 -8.08 -29.49 -11.05
CA ARG A 277 -8.39 -29.57 -12.49
C ARG A 277 -7.71 -28.48 -13.33
N LYS A 278 -6.97 -27.56 -12.70
CA LYS A 278 -6.28 -26.46 -13.38
C LYS A 278 -4.79 -26.79 -13.54
N PRO A 279 -4.19 -26.60 -14.73
CA PRO A 279 -2.73 -26.71 -14.89
C PRO A 279 -1.99 -25.81 -13.89
N GLY A 280 -1.02 -26.36 -13.16
CA GLY A 280 -0.26 -25.62 -12.13
C GLY A 280 -0.91 -25.55 -10.73
N ASN A 281 -2.03 -26.25 -10.52
CA ASN A 281 -2.76 -26.44 -9.27
C ASN A 281 -3.19 -25.19 -8.48
N HIS A 282 -2.71 -23.97 -8.75
CA HIS A 282 -3.11 -22.74 -8.06
C HIS A 282 -4.21 -21.97 -8.81
N LEU A 283 -5.15 -21.38 -8.07
CA LEU A 283 -6.24 -20.56 -8.64
C LEU A 283 -5.69 -19.31 -9.34
N LEU A 284 -4.75 -18.61 -8.70
CA LEU A 284 -4.05 -17.43 -9.24
C LEU A 284 -2.53 -17.67 -9.24
N PRO A 285 -1.96 -18.36 -10.25
CA PRO A 285 -0.55 -18.73 -10.26
C PRO A 285 0.41 -17.54 -10.11
N TYR A 286 0.12 -16.41 -10.76
CA TYR A 286 0.95 -15.20 -10.63
C TYR A 286 0.92 -14.64 -9.21
N ASN A 287 -0.27 -14.50 -8.61
CA ASN A 287 -0.40 -13.98 -7.25
C ASN A 287 0.31 -14.89 -6.25
N ASN A 288 0.16 -16.21 -6.40
CA ASN A 288 0.86 -17.19 -5.58
C ASN A 288 2.38 -17.10 -5.72
N TYR A 289 2.89 -16.96 -6.96
CA TYR A 289 4.32 -16.79 -7.22
C TYR A 289 4.86 -15.56 -6.48
N ILE A 290 4.18 -14.42 -6.55
CA ILE A 290 4.62 -13.22 -5.82
C ILE A 290 4.53 -13.45 -4.31
N LEU A 291 3.39 -13.95 -3.82
CA LEU A 291 3.15 -14.15 -2.42
C LEU A 291 4.16 -15.11 -1.77
N SER A 292 4.58 -16.17 -2.45
CA SER A 292 5.60 -17.11 -1.94
C SER A 292 7.01 -16.51 -1.82
N HIS A 293 7.31 -15.42 -2.54
CA HIS A 293 8.63 -14.77 -2.49
C HIS A 293 8.66 -13.57 -1.54
N THR A 294 7.53 -12.89 -1.37
CA THR A 294 7.47 -11.62 -0.64
C THR A 294 6.49 -11.62 0.52
N HIS A 295 5.66 -12.65 0.69
CA HIS A 295 4.53 -12.68 1.65
C HIS A 295 3.54 -11.51 1.49
N TYR A 296 3.61 -10.82 0.34
CA TYR A 296 2.78 -9.65 0.03
C TYR A 296 2.64 -9.50 -1.49
N MET A 297 1.46 -9.07 -1.97
CA MET A 297 1.17 -8.91 -3.41
C MET A 297 0.59 -7.53 -3.72
N ALA A 298 1.27 -6.76 -4.57
CA ALA A 298 0.88 -5.39 -4.91
C ALA A 298 0.63 -5.26 -6.43
N ILE A 299 -0.59 -5.59 -6.86
CA ILE A 299 -0.98 -5.80 -8.26
C ILE A 299 -1.48 -4.52 -8.95
N CYS A 300 -2.22 -3.65 -8.25
CA CYS A 300 -2.77 -2.42 -8.87
C CYS A 300 -1.70 -1.43 -9.36
N GLY A 301 -0.44 -1.63 -8.98
CA GLY A 301 0.69 -0.80 -9.37
C GLY A 301 0.62 0.64 -8.86
N ALA A 302 -0.20 0.91 -7.85
CA ALA A 302 -0.46 2.26 -7.32
C ALA A 302 -0.84 3.28 -8.41
N ARG A 303 -1.68 2.85 -9.36
CA ARG A 303 -2.15 3.64 -10.52
C ARG A 303 -2.63 5.04 -10.14
N GLY A 304 -3.53 5.14 -9.16
CA GLY A 304 -4.07 6.42 -8.70
C GLY A 304 -3.16 7.10 -7.69
N CYS A 305 -2.97 6.47 -6.53
CA CYS A 305 -2.40 7.12 -5.35
C CYS A 305 -0.91 7.50 -5.47
N ILE A 306 -0.09 6.78 -6.25
CA ILE A 306 1.31 7.16 -6.48
C ILE A 306 1.50 7.68 -7.90
N ARG A 307 1.11 6.91 -8.92
CA ARG A 307 1.49 7.21 -10.30
C ARG A 307 0.77 8.43 -10.88
N ALA A 308 -0.54 8.56 -10.68
CA ALA A 308 -1.27 9.75 -11.10
C ALA A 308 -0.89 10.97 -10.25
N CYS A 309 -0.70 10.78 -8.94
CA CYS A 309 -0.24 11.83 -8.02
C CYS A 309 1.14 12.38 -8.41
N MET A 310 2.17 11.54 -8.57
CA MET A 310 3.51 12.02 -8.93
C MET A 310 3.54 12.73 -10.27
N ASN A 311 2.77 12.25 -11.26
CA ASN A 311 2.68 12.92 -12.55
C ASN A 311 2.02 14.31 -12.44
N ALA A 312 1.00 14.45 -11.58
CA ALA A 312 0.37 15.75 -11.34
C ALA A 312 1.32 16.71 -10.61
N LEU A 313 2.01 16.24 -9.57
CA LEU A 313 2.96 17.05 -8.80
C LEU A 313 4.18 17.47 -9.62
N GLU A 314 4.73 16.57 -10.45
CA GLU A 314 5.84 16.87 -11.36
C GLU A 314 5.45 17.97 -12.35
N LYS A 315 4.25 17.89 -12.95
CA LYS A 315 3.74 18.92 -13.88
C LYS A 315 3.44 20.26 -13.22
N ALA A 316 3.05 20.24 -11.94
CA ALA A 316 2.76 21.44 -11.17
C ALA A 316 4.02 22.04 -10.51
N ASN A 317 5.21 21.49 -10.75
CA ASN A 317 6.46 21.88 -10.10
C ASN A 317 6.37 21.90 -8.56
N ARG A 318 5.64 20.93 -7.99
CA ARG A 318 5.44 20.81 -6.54
C ARG A 318 6.42 19.85 -5.86
N ILE A 319 7.28 19.20 -6.65
CA ILE A 319 8.31 18.29 -6.16
C ILE A 319 9.64 18.57 -6.82
N GLU A 320 10.73 18.29 -6.11
CA GLU A 320 12.10 18.63 -6.55
C GLU A 320 12.69 17.58 -7.50
N ASN A 321 12.45 16.29 -7.24
CA ASN A 321 13.00 15.21 -8.06
C ASN A 321 12.15 14.96 -9.31
N THR A 322 12.46 15.72 -10.36
CA THR A 322 11.85 15.65 -11.69
C THR A 322 12.72 14.89 -12.69
N PHE A 323 12.20 14.63 -13.90
CA PHE A 323 12.93 13.90 -14.93
C PHE A 323 12.78 14.57 -16.30
N LYS A 324 13.81 14.42 -17.14
CA LYS A 324 13.80 14.91 -18.54
C LYS A 324 12.63 14.36 -19.37
N ASN A 325 12.22 13.12 -19.12
CA ASN A 325 11.13 12.46 -19.83
C ASN A 325 9.83 12.52 -19.01
N PRO A 326 8.66 12.74 -19.64
CA PRO A 326 7.39 12.67 -18.94
C PRO A 326 7.15 11.27 -18.37
N PHE A 327 6.39 11.18 -17.27
CA PHE A 327 6.07 9.89 -16.68
C PHE A 327 5.18 9.04 -17.60
N TYR A 328 4.04 9.59 -18.01
CA TYR A 328 3.14 9.00 -19.01
C TYR A 328 3.65 9.36 -20.41
N ARG A 329 4.02 8.34 -21.18
CA ARG A 329 4.44 8.48 -22.59
C ARG A 329 3.34 8.11 -23.58
N LYS A 330 2.35 7.35 -23.11
CA LYS A 330 1.16 6.90 -23.83
C LYS A 330 -0.03 6.95 -22.89
N LYS A 331 -1.24 6.83 -23.44
CA LYS A 331 -2.46 6.70 -22.64
C LYS A 331 -2.34 5.45 -21.76
N SER A 332 -2.57 5.60 -20.46
CA SER A 332 -2.56 4.46 -19.54
C SER A 332 -3.75 3.54 -19.83
N TRP A 333 -3.54 2.23 -19.76
CA TRP A 333 -4.51 1.21 -20.14
C TRP A 333 -5.36 0.77 -18.94
N LEU A 334 -6.59 0.33 -19.15
CA LEU A 334 -7.39 -0.47 -18.20
C LEU A 334 -7.95 -1.65 -18.98
N LEU A 335 -8.15 -2.77 -18.30
CA LEU A 335 -8.86 -3.90 -18.89
C LEU A 335 -10.37 -3.70 -18.71
N PRO A 336 -11.20 -4.23 -19.63
CA PRO A 336 -12.65 -4.18 -19.47
C PRO A 336 -13.10 -5.07 -18.30
N ASN A 337 -13.91 -4.53 -17.39
CA ASN A 337 -14.56 -5.30 -16.34
C ASN A 337 -15.87 -5.92 -16.85
N GLN A 338 -15.77 -6.81 -17.83
CA GLN A 338 -16.90 -7.52 -18.42
C GLN A 338 -16.56 -9.01 -18.58
N PRO A 339 -17.54 -9.93 -18.47
CA PRO A 339 -17.29 -11.33 -18.78
C PRO A 339 -16.86 -11.53 -20.23
N GLU A 340 -15.90 -12.44 -20.50
CA GLU A 340 -15.48 -12.75 -21.88
C GLU A 340 -16.47 -13.69 -22.58
N THR A 341 -17.05 -14.63 -21.83
CA THR A 341 -17.99 -15.63 -22.34
C THR A 341 -19.03 -15.98 -21.27
N VAL A 342 -20.30 -16.05 -21.64
CA VAL A 342 -21.34 -16.60 -20.74
C VAL A 342 -21.35 -18.12 -20.89
N SER A 343 -20.82 -18.86 -19.91
CA SER A 343 -20.95 -20.32 -19.87
C SER A 343 -22.37 -20.70 -19.47
N ARG A 344 -23.10 -21.35 -20.39
CA ARG A 344 -24.50 -21.80 -20.17
C ARG A 344 -24.61 -23.30 -19.90
N GLY A 345 -23.49 -24.03 -19.88
CA GLY A 345 -23.40 -25.44 -19.50
C GLY A 345 -22.99 -25.63 -18.03
N VAL A 346 -23.30 -26.80 -17.46
CA VAL A 346 -23.14 -27.09 -16.02
C VAL A 346 -21.66 -27.18 -15.61
N ASN A 347 -20.80 -27.73 -16.47
CA ASN A 347 -19.36 -27.83 -16.19
C ASN A 347 -18.55 -27.93 -17.49
N PRO A 348 -18.06 -26.79 -18.04
CA PRO A 348 -17.39 -26.79 -19.34
C PRO A 348 -16.14 -27.67 -19.38
N TYR A 349 -15.42 -27.82 -18.26
CA TYR A 349 -14.24 -28.69 -18.18
C TYR A 349 -14.60 -30.18 -18.26
N ARG A 350 -15.70 -30.60 -17.63
CA ARG A 350 -16.21 -31.97 -17.74
C ARG A 350 -16.66 -32.25 -19.16
N GLU A 351 -17.43 -31.33 -19.73
CA GLU A 351 -17.99 -31.47 -21.08
C GLU A 351 -16.87 -31.60 -22.12
N ALA A 352 -15.87 -30.70 -22.09
CA ALA A 352 -14.72 -30.77 -22.98
C ALA A 352 -13.94 -32.09 -22.84
N TYR A 353 -13.69 -32.54 -21.60
CA TYR A 353 -12.98 -33.80 -21.35
C TYR A 353 -13.77 -35.03 -21.83
N ILE A 354 -15.09 -35.05 -21.64
CA ILE A 354 -15.92 -36.17 -22.10
C ILE A 354 -15.96 -36.20 -23.64
N ASP A 355 -16.18 -35.05 -24.27
CA ASP A 355 -16.22 -34.95 -25.74
C ASP A 355 -14.89 -35.38 -26.36
N GLU A 356 -13.76 -34.95 -25.77
CA GLU A 356 -12.43 -35.31 -26.25
C GLU A 356 -12.11 -36.80 -26.04
N LYS A 357 -12.46 -37.36 -24.88
CA LYS A 357 -12.01 -38.70 -24.49
C LYS A 357 -12.97 -39.83 -24.88
N TYR A 358 -14.27 -39.56 -24.88
CA TYR A 358 -15.31 -40.59 -25.01
C TYR A 358 -16.35 -40.28 -26.10
N GLY A 359 -16.24 -39.15 -26.79
CA GLY A 359 -17.22 -38.73 -27.79
C GLY A 359 -18.41 -37.98 -27.19
N LYS A 360 -19.12 -37.22 -28.04
CA LYS A 360 -20.27 -36.40 -27.65
C LYS A 360 -21.50 -37.24 -27.31
N GLU A 361 -21.59 -38.44 -27.87
CA GLU A 361 -22.71 -39.37 -27.73
C GLU A 361 -22.88 -39.81 -26.26
N LEU A 362 -21.79 -39.88 -25.49
CA LEU A 362 -21.85 -40.25 -24.07
C LEU A 362 -22.67 -39.28 -23.22
N ARG A 363 -22.93 -38.06 -23.73
CA ARG A 363 -23.73 -37.03 -23.05
C ARG A 363 -25.15 -36.89 -23.59
N GLU A 364 -25.57 -37.78 -24.49
CA GLU A 364 -26.93 -37.79 -25.02
C GLU A 364 -27.94 -38.00 -23.88
N GLY A 365 -28.95 -37.11 -23.78
CA GLY A 365 -29.98 -37.16 -22.74
C GLY A 365 -29.61 -36.60 -21.36
N GLU A 366 -28.40 -36.05 -21.13
CA GLU A 366 -28.04 -35.49 -19.81
C GLU A 366 -28.89 -34.28 -19.39
N TYR A 367 -29.15 -33.36 -20.31
CA TYR A 367 -30.02 -32.19 -20.11
C TYR A 367 -30.43 -31.61 -21.46
N GLU A 368 -31.71 -31.26 -21.62
CA GLU A 368 -32.21 -30.59 -22.82
C GLU A 368 -31.73 -29.14 -22.84
N ARG A 369 -30.99 -28.76 -23.88
CA ARG A 369 -30.65 -27.36 -24.15
C ARG A 369 -31.78 -26.77 -25.00
N PRO A 370 -32.43 -25.68 -24.58
CA PRO A 370 -33.45 -25.04 -25.41
C PRO A 370 -32.87 -24.65 -26.78
N GLU A 371 -33.58 -25.01 -27.87
CA GLU A 371 -33.13 -24.84 -29.27
C GLU A 371 -32.76 -23.40 -29.62
N LYS A 372 -33.37 -22.43 -28.95
CA LYS A 372 -32.89 -21.05 -28.95
C LYS A 372 -31.75 -20.96 -27.96
N GLY A 373 -30.54 -21.16 -28.47
CA GLY A 373 -29.33 -20.74 -27.79
C GLY A 373 -29.52 -19.31 -27.32
N PHE A 374 -29.75 -19.13 -26.02
CA PHE A 374 -29.90 -17.80 -25.47
C PHE A 374 -28.54 -17.10 -25.71
N HIS A 375 -28.55 -15.96 -26.41
CA HIS A 375 -27.35 -15.20 -26.76
C HIS A 375 -26.71 -14.55 -25.55
#